data_AF-U6D4H6-F1
#
_entry.id   AF-U6D4H6-F1
#
_cell.length_a   1.000
_cell.length_b   1.000
_cell.length_c   1.000
_cell.angle_alpha   90.00
_cell.angle_beta   90.00
_cell.angle_gamma   90.00
#
_symmetry.space_group_name_H-M   'P 1'
#
loop_
_entity.id
_entity.type
_entity.pdbx_description
1 polymer ?
#
loop_
_entity_poly.entity_id
_entity_poly.type
_entity_poly.pdbx_seq_one_letter_code
_entity_poly.pdbx_strand_id
1 'polypeptide(L)'
;MEEADRILIHSLRQAGTAVPPDVQTLRAFTTELVVEAVVRCLRVINPAVGSGLSPLLPLAMSARFRLAMSLAQACMDLGYPLELGYQNFLYPSEPDLRDLLLFLAERLPSDASEDADQPAGDSAILLRAIGSQIRDQLALPWVPPLLRTPKLQHLQGSASQKPFHTTRLVLPELSSRGEPREFQASPLLLPAPTQVPQP
;
A
#
# COMPACT_ATOMS: atom_id res chain seq x y z
N MET A 1 27.44 6.19 20.91
CA MET A 1 25.97 6.38 20.82
C MET A 1 25.55 6.86 19.44
N GLU A 2 26.31 7.75 18.78
CA GLU A 2 25.97 8.27 17.43
C GLU A 2 26.05 7.22 16.30
N GLU A 3 26.94 6.23 16.41
CA GLU A 3 27.03 5.12 15.43
C GLU A 3 25.73 4.30 15.35
N ALA A 4 25.15 3.97 16.52
CA ALA A 4 23.91 3.19 16.60
C ALA A 4 22.72 3.96 16.00
N ASP A 5 22.71 5.29 16.16
CA ASP A 5 21.68 6.15 15.60
C ASP A 5 21.75 6.17 14.07
N ARG A 6 22.96 6.20 13.51
CA ARG A 6 23.17 6.12 12.05
C ARG A 6 22.69 4.79 11.47
N ILE A 7 22.99 3.68 12.15
CA ILE A 7 22.53 2.35 11.74
C ILE A 7 21.00 2.30 11.78
N LEU A 8 20.38 2.75 12.87
CA LEU A 8 18.92 2.82 12.99
C LEU A 8 18.27 3.66 11.89
N ILE A 9 18.80 4.86 11.62
CA ILE A 9 18.29 5.74 10.57
C ILE A 9 18.41 5.07 9.20
N HIS A 10 19.49 4.35 8.94
CA HIS A 10 19.66 3.60 7.71
C HIS A 10 18.62 2.48 7.57
N SER A 11 18.42 1.67 8.62
CA SER A 11 17.40 0.62 8.64
C SER A 11 15.98 1.18 8.45
N LEU A 12 15.66 2.31 9.07
CA LEU A 12 14.39 3.00 8.88
C LEU A 12 14.21 3.48 7.43
N ARG A 13 15.25 4.01 6.78
CA ARG A 13 15.19 4.42 5.37
C ARG A 13 14.94 3.24 4.44
N GLN A 14 15.59 2.10 4.70
CA GLN A 14 15.39 0.86 3.95
C GLN A 14 13.95 0.35 4.09
N ALA A 15 13.37 0.46 5.29
CA ALA A 15 11.96 0.16 5.55
C ALA A 15 10.96 1.13 4.89
N GLY A 16 11.44 2.10 4.11
CA GLY A 16 10.62 3.03 3.35
C GLY A 16 10.20 4.28 4.11
N THR A 17 10.75 4.55 5.29
CA THR A 17 10.52 5.84 5.99
C THR A 17 11.13 7.00 5.19
N ALA A 18 10.35 8.07 4.97
CA ALA A 18 10.79 9.28 4.26
C ALA A 18 11.65 10.17 5.18
N VAL A 19 12.68 9.61 5.80
CA VAL A 19 13.63 10.37 6.62
C VAL A 19 14.58 11.10 5.68
N PRO A 20 14.65 12.46 5.73
CA PRO A 20 15.51 13.23 4.84
C PRO A 20 17.00 12.84 5.00
N PRO A 21 17.79 12.92 3.92
CA PRO A 21 19.19 12.47 3.89
C PRO A 21 20.07 13.21 4.91
N ASP A 22 19.70 14.45 5.25
CA ASP A 22 20.46 15.37 6.11
C ASP A 22 20.36 15.04 7.61
N VAL A 23 19.36 14.24 8.01
CA VAL A 23 19.17 13.84 9.41
C VAL A 23 20.03 12.60 9.69
N GLN A 24 21.16 12.82 10.36
CA GLN A 24 22.09 11.75 10.78
C GLN A 24 22.03 11.42 12.27
N THR A 25 21.34 12.22 13.07
CA THR A 25 21.21 12.03 14.52
C THR A 25 19.75 12.12 14.95
N LEU A 26 19.38 11.37 15.98
CA LEU A 26 18.04 11.38 16.56
C LEU A 26 17.63 12.76 17.10
N ARG A 27 18.61 13.63 17.41
CA ARG A 27 18.39 15.01 17.85
C ARG A 27 17.74 15.90 16.81
N ALA A 28 17.96 15.60 15.54
CA ALA A 28 17.42 16.36 14.42
C ALA A 28 16.02 15.86 13.99
N PHE A 29 15.45 14.85 14.67
CA PHE A 29 14.08 14.41 14.42
C PHE A 29 13.10 15.43 14.98
N THR A 30 12.35 16.05 14.08
CA THR A 30 11.17 16.84 14.46
C THR A 30 10.02 15.91 14.83
N THR A 31 9.07 16.41 15.62
CA THR A 31 7.86 15.67 16.02
C THR A 31 7.07 15.16 14.83
N GLU A 32 7.03 15.93 13.75
CA GLU A 32 6.39 15.55 12.48
C GLU A 32 7.08 14.34 11.85
N LEU A 33 8.42 14.35 11.80
CA LEU A 33 9.20 13.22 11.28
C LEU A 33 9.04 11.97 12.14
N VAL A 34 8.97 12.10 13.47
CA VAL A 34 8.74 10.97 14.38
C VAL A 34 7.38 10.33 14.09
N VAL A 35 6.32 11.13 14.04
CA VAL A 35 4.96 10.63 13.76
C VAL A 35 4.90 9.98 12.38
N GLU A 36 5.47 10.63 11.37
CA GLU A 36 5.52 10.08 10.01
C GLU A 36 6.28 8.75 9.95
N ALA A 37 7.45 8.68 10.59
CA ALA A 37 8.26 7.46 10.64
C ALA A 37 7.51 6.32 11.32
N VAL A 38 6.91 6.56 12.49
CA VAL A 38 6.16 5.54 13.23
C VAL A 38 4.95 5.06 12.44
N VAL A 39 4.14 5.97 11.88
CA VAL A 39 2.98 5.60 11.03
C VAL A 39 3.41 4.71 9.87
N ARG A 40 4.54 5.03 9.23
CA ARG A 40 5.01 4.27 8.08
C ARG A 40 5.59 2.91 8.50
N CYS A 41 6.34 2.84 9.60
CA CYS A 41 6.77 1.56 10.17
C CYS A 41 5.57 0.67 10.51
N LEU A 42 4.55 1.23 11.18
CA LEU A 42 3.32 0.51 11.50
C LEU A 42 2.59 0.02 10.25
N ARG A 43 2.58 0.78 9.15
CA ARG A 43 1.96 0.36 7.89
C ARG A 43 2.68 -0.84 7.26
N VAL A 44 4.00 -0.91 7.39
CA VAL A 44 4.79 -2.05 6.88
C VAL A 44 4.58 -3.29 7.75
N ILE A 45 4.56 -3.13 9.08
CA ILE A 45 4.39 -4.24 10.03
C ILE A 45 2.94 -4.76 10.04
N ASN A 46 1.97 -3.84 10.11
CA ASN A 46 0.55 -4.14 10.17
C ASN A 46 -0.26 -3.17 9.28
N PRO A 47 -0.50 -3.55 8.00
CA PRO A 47 -1.17 -2.67 7.04
C PRO A 47 -2.62 -2.35 7.41
N ALA A 48 -3.28 -3.19 8.22
CA ALA A 48 -4.65 -2.96 8.67
C ALA A 48 -4.76 -1.75 9.60
N VAL A 49 -3.79 -1.58 10.50
CA VAL A 49 -3.75 -0.46 11.44
C VAL A 49 -3.11 0.78 10.79
N GLY A 50 -2.00 0.61 10.08
CA GLY A 50 -1.25 1.74 9.49
C GLY A 50 -1.90 2.40 8.26
N SER A 51 -2.92 1.79 7.65
CA SER A 51 -3.70 2.43 6.56
C SER A 51 -4.73 3.43 7.07
N GLY A 52 -5.24 3.25 8.30
CA GLY A 52 -6.18 4.16 8.95
C GLY A 52 -5.51 5.39 9.59
N LEU A 53 -4.18 5.40 9.70
CA LEU A 53 -3.42 6.47 10.33
C LEU A 53 -2.81 7.41 9.30
N SER A 54 -2.95 8.71 9.55
CA SER A 54 -2.36 9.76 8.71
C SER A 54 -0.87 9.92 9.07
N PRO A 55 0.04 9.91 8.08
CA PRO A 55 1.46 10.21 8.32
C PRO A 55 1.70 11.70 8.63
N LEU A 56 0.74 12.58 8.35
CA LEU A 56 0.86 14.01 8.55
C LEU A 56 0.28 14.43 9.91
N LEU A 57 1.06 15.22 10.66
CA LEU A 57 0.62 15.79 11.93
C LEU A 57 -0.48 16.84 11.70
N PRO A 58 -1.69 16.70 12.30
CA PRO A 58 -2.76 17.68 12.16
C PRO A 58 -2.39 19.03 12.77
N LEU A 59 -2.99 20.13 12.30
CA LEU A 59 -2.75 21.46 12.88
C LEU A 59 -3.47 21.65 14.24
N ALA A 60 -4.62 20.99 14.41
CA ALA A 60 -5.44 21.09 15.63
C ALA A 60 -4.90 20.19 16.76
N MET A 61 -4.76 20.75 17.97
CA MET A 61 -4.17 20.04 19.12
C MET A 61 -4.98 18.81 19.55
N SER A 62 -6.31 18.86 19.48
CA SER A 62 -7.16 17.70 19.80
C SER A 62 -6.99 16.55 18.81
N ALA A 63 -6.78 16.86 17.54
CA ALA A 63 -6.50 15.85 16.51
C ALA A 63 -5.11 15.24 16.70
N ARG A 64 -4.10 16.04 17.08
CA ARG A 64 -2.76 15.56 17.47
C ARG A 64 -2.83 14.59 18.64
N PHE A 65 -3.60 14.91 19.68
CA PHE A 65 -3.79 14.04 20.83
C PHE A 65 -4.41 12.69 20.42
N ARG A 66 -5.51 12.70 19.64
CA ARG A 66 -6.16 11.47 19.17
C ARG A 66 -5.21 10.61 18.33
N LEU A 67 -4.45 11.24 17.44
CA LEU A 67 -3.47 10.55 16.60
C LEU A 67 -2.37 9.93 17.47
N ALA A 68 -1.77 10.69 18.38
CA ALA A 68 -0.72 10.20 19.26
C ALA A 68 -1.19 9.06 20.17
N MET A 69 -2.42 9.13 20.69
CA MET A 69 -3.03 8.02 21.43
C MET A 69 -3.27 6.79 20.56
N SER A 70 -3.73 6.97 19.31
CA SER A 70 -3.91 5.84 18.39
C SER A 70 -2.57 5.18 18.01
N LEU A 71 -1.49 5.96 17.88
CA LEU A 71 -0.15 5.43 17.65
C LEU A 71 0.36 4.67 18.87
N ALA A 72 0.20 5.25 20.06
CA ALA A 72 0.56 4.60 21.30
C ALA A 72 -0.13 3.24 21.43
N GLN A 73 -1.45 3.19 21.20
CA GLN A 73 -2.21 1.95 21.25
C GLN A 73 -1.71 0.94 20.22
N ALA A 74 -1.51 1.36 18.97
CA ALA A 74 -0.98 0.47 17.93
C ALA A 74 0.40 -0.10 18.29
N CYS A 75 1.29 0.70 18.88
CA CYS A 75 2.59 0.23 19.34
C CYS A 75 2.49 -0.72 20.55
N MET A 76 1.57 -0.46 21.49
CA MET A 76 1.30 -1.36 22.62
C MET A 76 0.70 -2.68 22.17
N ASP A 77 -0.21 -2.68 21.19
CA ASP A 77 -0.83 -3.88 20.61
C ASP A 77 0.22 -4.77 19.90
N LEU A 78 1.32 -4.18 19.43
CA LEU A 78 2.48 -4.91 18.88
C LEU A 78 3.38 -5.54 19.98
N GLY A 79 3.10 -5.26 21.26
CA GLY A 79 3.83 -5.78 22.40
C GLY A 79 4.99 -4.90 22.87
N TYR A 80 4.90 -3.57 22.68
CA TYR A 80 5.89 -2.66 23.27
C TYR A 80 5.85 -2.73 24.81
N PRO A 81 6.99 -2.89 25.50
CA PRO A 81 7.01 -3.21 26.93
C PRO A 81 6.66 -2.03 27.86
N LEU A 82 6.71 -0.80 27.37
CA LEU A 82 6.46 0.41 28.16
C LEU A 82 5.13 1.06 27.76
N GLU A 83 4.39 1.61 28.73
CA GLU A 83 3.18 2.37 28.42
C GLU A 83 3.51 3.64 27.65
N LEU A 84 2.99 3.73 26.42
CA LEU A 84 3.16 4.90 25.58
C LEU A 84 2.00 5.87 25.79
N GLY A 85 2.33 7.14 26.01
CA GLY A 85 1.37 8.23 26.08
C GLY A 85 1.48 9.18 24.88
N TYR A 86 0.51 10.09 24.76
CA TYR A 86 0.56 11.15 23.74
C TYR A 86 1.82 12.05 23.87
N GLN A 87 2.34 12.20 25.09
CA GLN A 87 3.51 13.03 25.37
C GLN A 87 4.78 12.49 24.70
N ASN A 88 4.91 11.17 24.58
CA ASN A 88 6.07 10.54 23.93
C ASN A 88 6.17 10.88 22.43
N PHE A 89 5.04 11.17 21.79
CA PHE A 89 5.00 11.54 20.36
C PHE A 89 5.03 13.06 20.15
N LEU A 90 4.40 13.84 21.03
CA LEU A 90 4.35 15.30 20.89
C LEU A 90 5.60 15.99 21.46
N TYR A 91 6.25 15.38 22.44
CA TYR A 91 7.44 15.88 23.11
C TYR A 91 8.41 14.71 23.33
N PRO A 92 8.98 14.15 22.26
CA PRO A 92 9.82 12.97 22.36
C PRO A 92 11.11 13.28 23.12
N SER A 93 11.41 12.47 24.14
CA SER A 93 12.74 12.41 24.74
C SER A 93 13.67 11.60 23.82
N GLU A 94 14.94 12.01 23.69
CA GLU A 94 15.95 11.25 22.94
C GLU A 94 16.04 9.75 23.29
N PRO A 95 16.07 9.34 24.59
CA PRO A 95 16.16 7.92 24.94
C PRO A 95 14.88 7.15 24.60
N ASP A 96 13.71 7.70 24.95
CA ASP A 96 12.41 7.04 24.70
C ASP A 96 12.15 6.85 23.20
N LEU A 97 12.51 7.86 22.39
CA LEU A 97 12.41 7.79 20.93
C LEU A 97 13.34 6.72 20.35
N ARG A 98 14.57 6.61 20.87
CA ARG A 98 15.54 5.60 20.43
C ARG A 98 15.00 4.21 20.68
N ASP A 99 14.51 3.93 21.88
CA ASP A 99 14.00 2.61 22.26
C ASP A 99 12.76 2.24 21.44
N LEU A 100 11.88 3.22 21.19
CA LEU A 100 10.71 3.04 20.34
C LEU A 100 11.10 2.73 18.89
N LEU A 101 12.00 3.50 18.30
CA LEU A 101 12.45 3.30 16.92
C LEU A 101 13.23 2.00 16.74
N LEU A 102 14.03 1.61 17.75
CA LEU A 102 14.72 0.33 17.77
C LEU A 102 13.74 -0.83 17.80
N PHE A 103 12.74 -0.78 18.69
CA PHE A 103 11.68 -1.79 18.73
C PHE A 103 10.95 -1.90 17.39
N LEU A 104 10.60 -0.78 16.77
CA LEU A 104 9.95 -0.79 15.46
C LEU A 104 10.87 -1.34 14.37
N ALA A 105 12.16 -0.99 14.37
CA ALA A 105 13.15 -1.48 13.44
C ALA A 105 13.35 -3.00 13.54
N GLU A 106 13.32 -3.56 14.75
CA GLU A 106 13.40 -5.02 14.96
C GLU A 106 12.16 -5.77 14.46
N ARG A 107 11.01 -5.10 14.40
CA ARG A 107 9.73 -5.69 13.95
C ARG A 107 9.44 -5.44 12.48
N LEU A 108 10.17 -4.55 11.85
CA LEU A 108 10.10 -4.35 10.41
C LEU A 108 10.53 -5.65 9.71
N PRO A 109 9.81 -6.09 8.68
CA PRO A 109 10.29 -7.17 7.82
C PRO A 109 11.61 -6.68 7.22
N SER A 110 12.71 -7.21 7.76
CA SER A 110 14.03 -6.93 7.25
C SER A 110 14.08 -7.56 5.86
N ASP A 111 13.88 -6.74 4.83
CA ASP A 111 14.34 -7.11 3.49
C ASP A 111 15.82 -7.45 3.68
N ALA A 112 16.15 -8.72 3.47
CA ALA A 112 17.48 -9.31 3.48
C ALA A 112 18.43 -8.53 2.57
N SER A 113 18.82 -7.36 3.05
CA SER A 113 19.73 -6.39 2.45
C SER A 113 20.98 -6.24 3.30
N GLU A 114 21.19 -7.17 4.23
CA GLU A 114 22.52 -7.73 4.57
C GLU A 114 23.06 -8.55 3.39
N ASP A 115 22.98 -8.01 2.16
CA ASP A 115 23.49 -8.63 0.93
C ASP A 115 23.78 -7.52 -0.11
N ALA A 116 24.21 -6.36 0.38
CA ALA A 116 24.82 -5.32 -0.44
C ALA A 116 26.31 -5.62 -0.72
N ASP A 117 26.97 -6.45 0.10
CA ASP A 117 28.42 -6.74 -0.01
C ASP A 117 28.79 -8.23 -0.18
N GLN A 118 27.82 -9.15 -0.12
CA GLN A 118 28.06 -10.55 -0.52
C GLN A 118 27.88 -10.65 -2.04
N PRO A 119 28.68 -11.45 -2.78
CA PRO A 119 28.41 -11.73 -4.17
C PRO A 119 27.09 -12.50 -4.26
N ALA A 120 26.00 -11.75 -4.36
CA ALA A 120 24.65 -12.26 -4.56
C ALA A 120 24.70 -13.18 -5.78
N GLY A 121 24.40 -14.48 -5.59
CA GLY A 121 24.35 -15.43 -6.69
C GLY A 121 23.41 -14.95 -7.79
N ASP A 122 23.59 -15.43 -9.02
CA ASP A 122 22.82 -15.00 -10.19
C ASP A 122 21.29 -14.97 -9.96
N SER A 123 20.78 -15.88 -9.13
CA SER A 123 19.38 -15.93 -8.71
C SER A 123 18.93 -14.74 -7.87
N ALA A 124 19.76 -14.24 -6.95
CA ALA A 124 19.46 -13.08 -6.12
C ALA A 124 19.47 -11.79 -6.95
N ILE A 125 20.36 -11.69 -7.96
CA ILE A 125 20.36 -10.60 -8.93
C ILE A 125 19.06 -10.62 -9.74
N LEU A 126 18.64 -11.79 -10.24
CA LEU A 126 17.39 -11.96 -10.96
C LEU A 126 16.18 -11.55 -10.11
N LEU A 127 16.08 -12.05 -8.87
CA LEU A 127 14.97 -11.71 -7.96
C LEU A 127 14.92 -10.21 -7.66
N ARG A 128 16.07 -9.56 -7.49
CA ARG A 128 16.16 -8.10 -7.31
C ARG A 128 15.65 -7.35 -8.55
N ALA A 129 16.04 -7.80 -9.74
CA ALA A 129 15.59 -7.22 -11.01
C ALA A 129 14.07 -7.41 -11.23
N ILE A 130 13.53 -8.59 -10.86
CA ILE A 130 12.09 -8.85 -10.90
C ILE A 130 11.36 -7.92 -9.92
N GLY A 131 11.85 -7.83 -8.68
CA GLY A 131 11.28 -6.96 -7.66
C GLY A 131 11.26 -5.49 -8.07
N SER A 132 12.34 -4.98 -8.67
CA SER A 132 12.35 -3.60 -9.20
C SER A 132 11.35 -3.41 -10.33
N GLN A 133 11.28 -4.35 -11.28
CA GLN A 133 10.33 -4.25 -12.39
C GLN A 133 8.87 -4.28 -11.93
N ILE A 134 8.55 -5.11 -10.93
CA ILE A 134 7.19 -5.17 -10.35
C ILE A 134 6.87 -3.84 -9.65
N ARG A 135 7.79 -3.29 -8.85
CA ARG A 135 7.58 -1.99 -8.19
C ARG A 135 7.35 -0.88 -9.21
N ASP A 136 8.12 -0.85 -10.28
CA ASP A 136 7.96 0.13 -11.36
C ASP A 136 6.59 -0.01 -12.06
N GLN A 137 6.10 -1.25 -12.26
CA GLN A 137 4.77 -1.48 -12.82
C GLN A 137 3.64 -1.06 -11.88
N LEU A 138 3.78 -1.31 -10.57
CA LEU A 138 2.78 -0.95 -9.57
C LEU A 138 2.71 0.56 -9.31
N ALA A 139 3.81 1.29 -9.52
CA ALA A 139 3.84 2.75 -9.39
C ALA A 139 3.08 3.47 -10.52
N LEU A 140 2.81 2.78 -11.65
CA LEU A 140 2.08 3.37 -12.76
C LEU A 140 0.59 3.52 -12.41
N PRO A 141 -0.02 4.70 -12.65
CA PRO A 141 -1.45 4.86 -12.45
C PRO A 141 -2.22 3.94 -13.39
N TRP A 142 -3.32 3.38 -12.90
CA TRP A 142 -4.24 2.65 -13.76
C TRP A 142 -4.95 3.64 -14.70
N VAL A 143 -4.85 3.42 -16.01
CA VAL A 143 -5.47 4.27 -17.03
C VAL A 143 -6.49 3.44 -17.82
N PRO A 144 -7.68 3.97 -18.16
CA PRO A 144 -8.63 3.28 -19.02
C PRO A 144 -7.99 2.88 -20.36
N PRO A 145 -8.32 1.70 -20.94
CA PRO A 145 -7.70 1.18 -22.17
C PRO A 145 -7.64 2.17 -23.35
N LEU A 146 -8.70 2.97 -23.51
CA LEU A 146 -8.84 3.98 -24.56
C LEU A 146 -7.87 5.17 -24.43
N LEU A 147 -7.34 5.39 -23.23
CA LEU A 147 -6.42 6.48 -22.89
C LEU A 147 -4.98 5.98 -22.69
N ARG A 148 -4.72 4.67 -22.89
CA ARG A 148 -3.37 4.10 -22.73
C ARG A 148 -2.50 4.43 -23.92
N THR A 149 -1.32 4.98 -23.65
CA THR A 149 -0.23 5.08 -24.61
C THR A 149 0.26 3.67 -25.01
N PRO A 150 0.89 3.48 -26.18
CA PRO A 150 1.37 2.17 -26.62
C PRO A 150 2.30 1.50 -25.59
N LYS A 151 3.11 2.28 -24.86
CA LYS A 151 3.94 1.78 -23.75
C LYS A 151 3.09 1.19 -22.60
N LEU A 152 2.00 1.85 -22.22
CA LEU A 152 1.09 1.38 -21.17
C LEU A 152 0.22 0.20 -21.62
N GLN A 153 -0.10 0.09 -22.91
CA GLN A 153 -0.85 -1.05 -23.45
C GLN A 153 -0.07 -2.36 -23.29
N HIS A 154 1.24 -2.33 -23.53
CA HIS A 154 2.14 -3.48 -23.36
C HIS A 154 2.29 -3.88 -21.89
N LEU A 155 2.39 -2.90 -20.99
CA LEU A 155 2.59 -3.13 -19.55
C LEU A 155 1.30 -3.54 -18.81
N GLN A 156 0.14 -3.00 -19.20
CA GLN A 156 -1.14 -3.24 -18.53
C GLN A 156 -2.04 -4.26 -19.25
N GLY A 157 -1.51 -5.03 -20.20
CA GLY A 157 -2.18 -6.18 -20.81
C GLY A 157 -3.43 -5.86 -21.64
N SER A 158 -3.60 -4.62 -22.12
CA SER A 158 -4.69 -4.31 -23.06
C SER A 158 -4.24 -4.60 -24.49
N ALA A 159 -4.45 -5.82 -24.95
CA ALA A 159 -4.47 -6.09 -26.38
C ALA A 159 -5.80 -5.57 -26.98
N SER A 160 -5.70 -4.96 -28.17
CA SER A 160 -6.76 -4.53 -29.09
C SER A 160 -8.19 -4.73 -28.58
N GLN A 161 -8.75 -3.71 -27.90
CA GLN A 161 -10.16 -3.71 -27.56
C GLN A 161 -10.96 -3.33 -28.80
N LYS A 162 -11.84 -4.21 -29.26
CA LYS A 162 -12.78 -3.88 -30.34
C LYS A 162 -13.75 -2.81 -29.85
N PRO A 163 -14.04 -1.78 -30.65
CA PRO A 163 -15.01 -0.76 -30.28
C PRO A 163 -16.38 -1.41 -30.03
N PHE A 164 -17.05 -1.00 -28.95
CA PHE A 164 -18.43 -1.39 -28.70
C PHE A 164 -19.33 -0.77 -29.77
N HIS A 165 -19.98 -1.62 -30.56
CA HIS A 165 -21.01 -1.18 -31.50
C HIS A 165 -22.38 -1.47 -30.90
N THR A 166 -23.22 -0.43 -30.83
CA THR A 166 -24.64 -0.61 -30.56
C THR A 166 -25.35 -0.79 -31.90
N THR A 167 -26.17 -1.84 -32.01
CA THR A 167 -27.02 -2.07 -33.17
C THR A 167 -28.46 -1.79 -32.75
N ARG A 168 -29.14 -0.92 -33.48
CA ARG A 168 -30.56 -0.65 -33.25
C ARG A 168 -31.37 -1.89 -33.65
N LEU A 169 -31.94 -2.57 -32.67
CA LEU A 169 -32.89 -3.66 -32.93
C LEU A 169 -34.17 -3.06 -33.52
N VAL A 170 -34.45 -3.37 -34.78
CA VAL A 170 -35.73 -3.04 -35.42
C VAL A 170 -36.65 -4.21 -35.16
N LEU A 171 -37.67 -4.00 -34.33
CA LEU A 171 -38.73 -4.99 -34.14
C LEU A 171 -39.64 -4.94 -35.37
N PRO A 172 -39.80 -6.03 -36.14
CA PRO A 172 -40.77 -6.06 -37.23
C PRO A 172 -42.16 -5.80 -36.65
N GLU A 173 -42.91 -4.87 -37.24
CA GLU A 173 -44.32 -4.72 -36.92
C GLU A 173 -45.02 -6.04 -37.27
N LEU A 174 -45.47 -6.76 -36.25
CA LEU A 174 -46.29 -7.96 -36.37
C LEU A 174 -47.62 -7.57 -37.01
N SER A 175 -47.66 -7.53 -38.35
CA SER A 175 -48.92 -7.50 -39.07
C SER A 175 -49.68 -8.76 -38.69
N SER A 176 -50.86 -8.54 -38.14
CA SER A 176 -51.73 -9.50 -37.48
C SER A 176 -51.91 -10.82 -38.24
N ARG A 177 -52.05 -11.89 -37.44
CA ARG A 177 -52.64 -13.20 -37.76
C ARG A 177 -51.64 -14.28 -38.23
N GLY A 178 -50.85 -14.79 -37.28
CA GLY A 178 -50.14 -16.06 -37.40
C GLY A 178 -49.67 -16.51 -36.02
N GLU A 179 -49.95 -17.76 -35.68
CA GLU A 179 -49.71 -18.47 -34.41
C GLU A 179 -48.42 -18.05 -33.66
N PRO A 180 -48.42 -18.05 -32.31
CA PRO A 180 -47.24 -17.71 -31.52
C PRO A 180 -46.16 -18.78 -31.72
N ARG A 181 -45.23 -18.53 -32.64
CA ARG A 181 -44.00 -19.32 -32.73
C ARG A 181 -43.03 -18.77 -31.70
N GLU A 182 -42.71 -19.57 -30.69
CA GLU A 182 -41.61 -19.30 -29.77
C GLU A 182 -40.32 -19.13 -30.59
N PHE A 183 -39.86 -17.88 -30.70
CA PHE A 183 -38.52 -17.61 -31.19
C PHE A 183 -37.56 -18.04 -30.09
N GLN A 184 -37.00 -19.25 -30.23
CA GLN A 184 -35.79 -19.61 -29.51
C GLN A 184 -34.71 -18.62 -29.93
N ALA A 185 -34.40 -17.67 -29.05
CA ALA A 185 -33.25 -16.81 -29.20
C ALA A 185 -32.00 -17.69 -29.37
N SER A 186 -31.23 -17.42 -30.41
CA SER A 186 -29.94 -18.04 -30.72
C SER A 186 -29.02 -18.18 -29.48
N PRO A 187 -28.06 -19.13 -29.52
CA PRO A 187 -27.43 -19.76 -28.35
C PRO A 187 -26.42 -18.89 -27.56
N LEU A 188 -26.51 -17.57 -27.64
CA LEU A 188 -25.55 -16.64 -27.04
C LEU A 188 -25.98 -16.07 -25.68
N LEU A 189 -27.16 -16.44 -25.19
CA LEU A 189 -27.53 -16.16 -23.80
C LEU A 189 -26.97 -17.25 -22.90
N LEU A 190 -25.89 -16.93 -22.19
CA LEU A 190 -25.48 -17.69 -21.01
C LEU A 190 -26.66 -17.72 -20.02
N PRO A 191 -27.05 -18.89 -19.50
CA PRO A 191 -28.10 -18.96 -18.50
C PRO A 191 -27.67 -18.19 -17.26
N ALA A 192 -28.60 -17.44 -16.67
CA ALA A 192 -28.38 -16.71 -15.43
C ALA A 192 -27.90 -17.70 -14.34
N PRO A 193 -26.88 -17.35 -13.54
CA PRO A 193 -26.38 -18.25 -12.52
C PRO A 193 -27.47 -18.52 -11.49
N THR A 194 -27.85 -19.79 -11.38
CA THR A 194 -28.82 -20.31 -10.42
C THR A 194 -28.41 -19.86 -9.02
N GLN A 195 -29.28 -19.13 -8.30
CA GLN A 195 -29.05 -18.83 -6.89
C GLN A 195 -28.89 -20.15 -6.11
N VAL A 196 -27.81 -20.23 -5.34
CA VAL A 196 -27.51 -21.37 -4.47
C VAL A 196 -28.52 -21.41 -3.33
N PRO A 197 -29.20 -22.54 -3.06
CA PRO A 197 -30.03 -22.69 -1.87
C PRO A 197 -29.14 -22.70 -0.63
N GLN A 198 -29.39 -21.79 0.31
CA GLN A 198 -28.71 -21.82 1.61
C GLN A 198 -29.29 -22.97 2.47
N PRO A 199 -28.44 -23.74 3.16
CA PRO A 199 -28.86 -24.62 4.26
C PRO A 199 -29.14 -23.84 5.54
#